data_AF-A0A820RBK6-F1
#
_entry.id   AF-A0A820RBK6-F1
#
_cell.length_a   1.000
_cell.length_b   1.000
_cell.length_c   1.000
_cell.angle_alpha   90.00
_cell.angle_beta   90.00
_cell.angle_gamma   90.00
#
_symmetry.space_group_name_H-M   'P 1'
#
loop_
_entity.id
_entity.type
_entity.pdbx_description
1 polymer ?
#
loop_
_entity_poly.entity_id
_entity_poly.type
_entity_poly.pdbx_seq_one_letter_code
_entity_poly.pdbx_strand_id
1 'polypeptide(L)'
;MGEFTLLDHLRSMAQQNGNEQRVQVNQRLLIDKMLARYSSDFVVFRELIQNSDDAKATSFHFEITCEPLRPPVTSAKTKITLTSKELTAQNESLLMSNTVLKFHNSRITQLRMVNNGIVFDETDWKRVASIAEGNTNVESVGQFGVGFFTVFSYCDEPIITSGNEYMAFVWRDDISLTTYR
;
A
#
# COMPACT_ATOMS: atom_id res chain seq x y z
N MET A 1 -11.75 -18.74 -51.80
CA MET A 1 -12.43 -17.62 -51.11
C MET A 1 -13.15 -18.23 -49.94
N GLY A 2 -12.72 -17.94 -48.71
CA GLY A 2 -13.30 -18.55 -47.51
C GLY A 2 -14.74 -18.06 -47.32
N GLU A 3 -15.65 -18.97 -46.95
CA GLU A 3 -17.02 -18.63 -46.57
C GLU A 3 -17.00 -17.62 -45.43
N PHE A 4 -17.52 -16.43 -45.68
CA PHE A 4 -17.77 -15.45 -44.64
C PHE A 4 -18.95 -15.94 -43.80
N THR A 5 -18.72 -16.16 -42.51
CA THR A 5 -19.74 -16.75 -41.64
C THR A 5 -20.80 -15.70 -41.28
N LEU A 6 -22.02 -16.15 -40.94
CA LEU A 6 -23.08 -15.27 -40.42
C LEU A 6 -22.59 -14.41 -39.23
N LEU A 7 -21.69 -14.95 -38.40
CA LEU A 7 -21.09 -14.23 -37.28
C LEU A 7 -20.21 -13.06 -37.71
N ASP A 8 -19.51 -13.19 -38.83
CA ASP A 8 -18.66 -12.12 -39.37
C ASP A 8 -19.51 -10.99 -39.95
N HIS A 9 -20.66 -11.32 -40.56
CA HIS A 9 -21.61 -10.32 -41.02
C HIS A 9 -22.24 -9.54 -39.85
N LEU A 10 -22.64 -10.24 -38.78
CA LEU A 10 -23.18 -9.61 -37.57
C LEU A 10 -22.15 -8.70 -36.87
N ARG A 11 -20.87 -9.11 -36.81
CA ARG A 11 -19.78 -8.27 -36.28
C ARG A 11 -19.59 -7.00 -37.10
N SER A 12 -19.57 -7.13 -38.43
CA SER A 12 -19.42 -5.98 -39.34
C SER A 12 -20.57 -4.98 -39.17
N MET A 13 -21.81 -5.49 -39.11
CA MET A 13 -22.99 -4.65 -38.85
C MET A 13 -22.93 -3.95 -37.49
N ALA A 14 -22.50 -4.65 -36.43
CA ALA A 14 -22.35 -4.07 -35.10
C ALA A 14 -21.25 -2.99 -35.04
N GLN A 15 -20.16 -3.15 -35.80
CA GLN A 15 -19.09 -2.15 -35.88
C GLN A 15 -19.50 -0.91 -36.69
N GLN A 16 -20.31 -1.07 -37.73
CA GLN A 16 -20.75 0.05 -38.57
C GLN A 16 -21.89 0.85 -37.94
N ASN A 17 -22.80 0.18 -37.23
CA ASN A 17 -24.05 0.78 -36.74
C ASN A 17 -24.14 0.87 -35.21
N GLY A 18 -23.20 0.28 -34.48
CA GLY A 18 -23.19 0.29 -33.03
C GLY A 18 -22.63 1.58 -32.45
N ASN A 19 -23.11 1.95 -31.26
CA ASN A 19 -22.48 2.99 -30.46
C ASN A 19 -21.21 2.42 -29.82
N GLU A 20 -20.06 3.01 -30.15
CA GLU A 20 -18.81 2.64 -29.51
C GLU A 20 -18.84 3.04 -28.03
N GLN A 21 -18.74 2.04 -27.15
CA GLN A 21 -18.55 2.25 -25.73
C GLN A 21 -17.25 1.58 -25.32
N ARG A 22 -16.32 2.37 -24.76
CA ARG A 22 -15.09 1.82 -24.20
C ARG A 22 -15.45 1.00 -22.96
N VAL A 23 -14.97 -0.23 -22.92
CA VAL A 23 -15.07 -1.07 -21.72
C VAL A 23 -14.27 -0.39 -20.59
N GLN A 24 -14.96 0.00 -19.52
CA GLN A 24 -14.35 0.59 -18.33
C GLN A 24 -13.97 -0.50 -17.34
N VAL A 25 -12.83 -0.33 -16.67
CA VAL A 25 -12.37 -1.25 -15.63
C VAL A 25 -12.77 -0.67 -14.28
N ASN A 26 -13.52 -1.43 -13.49
CA ASN A 26 -13.67 -1.13 -12.07
C ASN A 26 -12.33 -1.42 -11.38
N GLN A 27 -11.60 -0.36 -11.01
CA GLN A 27 -10.26 -0.47 -10.47
C GLN A 27 -10.26 -1.05 -9.05
N ARG A 28 -11.33 -0.83 -8.27
CA ARG A 28 -11.51 -1.45 -6.95
C ARG A 28 -11.58 -2.96 -7.08
N LEU A 29 -12.48 -3.46 -7.95
CA LEU A 29 -12.61 -4.89 -8.20
C LEU A 29 -11.35 -5.50 -8.84
N LEU A 30 -10.62 -4.73 -9.65
CA LEU A 30 -9.33 -5.17 -10.20
C LEU A 30 -8.29 -5.36 -9.09
N ILE A 31 -8.17 -4.38 -8.19
CA ILE A 31 -7.27 -4.45 -7.03
C ILE A 31 -7.69 -5.60 -6.12
N ASP A 32 -8.97 -5.75 -5.80
CA ASP A 32 -9.46 -6.86 -4.97
C ASP A 32 -9.13 -8.23 -5.59
N LYS A 33 -9.31 -8.39 -6.91
CA LYS A 33 -8.95 -9.62 -7.63
C LYS A 33 -7.44 -9.86 -7.62
N MET A 34 -6.64 -8.81 -7.68
CA MET A 34 -5.19 -8.91 -7.55
C MET A 34 -4.81 -9.36 -6.13
N LEU A 35 -5.34 -8.69 -5.10
CA LEU A 35 -5.12 -9.00 -3.69
C LEU A 35 -5.54 -10.43 -3.33
N ALA A 36 -6.62 -10.94 -3.92
CA ALA A 36 -7.05 -12.32 -3.73
C ALA A 36 -6.01 -13.37 -4.17
N ARG A 37 -5.10 -13.02 -5.10
CA ARG A 37 -3.97 -13.90 -5.50
C ARG A 37 -2.77 -13.75 -4.57
N TYR A 38 -2.68 -12.66 -3.82
CA TYR A 38 -1.71 -12.43 -2.77
C TYR A 38 -2.20 -13.02 -1.43
N SER A 39 -2.64 -14.29 -1.45
CA SER A 39 -3.18 -14.99 -0.28
C SER A 39 -2.11 -15.41 0.74
N SER A 40 -0.92 -14.81 0.68
CA SER A 40 0.22 -15.14 1.52
C SER A 40 0.36 -14.08 2.61
N ASP A 41 0.69 -14.53 3.82
CA ASP A 41 0.97 -13.61 4.91
C ASP A 41 2.13 -12.67 4.55
N PHE A 42 2.05 -11.44 5.05
CA PHE A 42 3.09 -10.42 4.94
C PHE A 42 3.46 -9.96 3.52
N VAL A 43 2.63 -10.24 2.50
CA VAL A 43 2.88 -9.79 1.12
C VAL A 43 3.25 -8.32 1.04
N VAL A 44 2.46 -7.44 1.69
CA VAL A 44 2.69 -5.99 1.65
C VAL A 44 4.12 -5.64 2.09
N PHE A 45 4.62 -6.27 3.15
CA PHE A 45 5.97 -6.03 3.62
C PHE A 45 7.01 -6.52 2.63
N ARG A 46 6.83 -7.71 2.04
CA ARG A 46 7.78 -8.22 1.05
C ARG A 46 7.86 -7.31 -0.17
N GLU A 47 6.72 -6.85 -0.68
CA GLU A 47 6.69 -5.97 -1.86
C GLU A 47 7.33 -4.61 -1.56
N LEU A 48 7.03 -4.01 -0.40
CA LEU A 48 7.63 -2.73 -0.01
C LEU A 48 9.14 -2.83 0.27
N ILE A 49 9.61 -3.95 0.83
CA ILE A 49 11.05 -4.21 1.01
C ILE A 49 11.73 -4.39 -0.35
N GLN A 50 11.16 -5.20 -1.25
CA GLN A 50 11.67 -5.35 -2.62
C GLN A 50 11.75 -4.01 -3.35
N ASN A 51 10.71 -3.17 -3.26
CA ASN A 51 10.74 -1.82 -3.84
C ASN A 51 11.86 -0.96 -3.24
N SER A 52 12.17 -1.14 -1.96
CA SER A 52 13.25 -0.43 -1.28
C SER A 52 14.63 -0.92 -1.77
N ASP A 53 14.79 -2.23 -1.96
CA ASP A 53 16.01 -2.83 -2.52
C ASP A 53 16.24 -2.39 -3.98
N ASP A 54 15.18 -2.37 -4.80
CA ASP A 54 15.21 -1.87 -6.18
C ASP A 54 15.63 -0.39 -6.23
N ALA A 55 15.20 0.40 -5.24
CA ALA A 55 15.63 1.79 -5.02
C ALA A 55 17.02 1.92 -4.36
N LYS A 56 17.77 0.82 -4.20
CA LYS A 56 19.11 0.78 -3.59
C LYS A 56 19.16 1.32 -2.15
N ALA A 57 18.06 1.19 -1.41
CA ALA A 57 18.03 1.56 0.00
C ALA A 57 19.01 0.70 0.81
N THR A 58 19.58 1.28 1.86
CA THR A 58 20.40 0.56 2.84
C THR A 58 19.69 0.35 4.17
N SER A 59 18.51 0.95 4.33
CA SER A 59 17.69 0.89 5.53
C SER A 59 16.21 0.93 5.17
N PHE A 60 15.42 0.14 5.91
CA PHE A 60 13.97 0.11 5.86
C PHE A 60 13.43 0.11 7.28
N HIS A 61 12.49 1.00 7.57
CA HIS A 61 11.81 1.14 8.85
C HIS A 61 10.31 0.94 8.67
N PHE A 62 9.71 0.21 9.60
CA PHE A 62 8.27 0.08 9.72
C PHE A 62 7.83 0.67 11.06
N GLU A 63 6.97 1.69 10.98
CA GLU A 63 6.46 2.42 12.12
C GLU A 63 4.94 2.24 12.19
N ILE A 64 4.44 1.90 13.38
CA ILE A 64 3.00 1.82 13.65
C ILE A 64 2.66 2.93 14.64
N THR A 65 1.77 3.84 14.23
CA THR A 65 1.19 4.83 15.13
C THR A 65 -0.16 4.33 15.60
N CYS A 66 -0.36 4.35 16.92
CA CYS A 66 -1.61 3.93 17.54
C CYS A 66 -2.14 5.01 18.48
N GLU A 67 -3.46 5.12 18.55
CA GLU A 67 -4.16 5.96 19.51
C GLU A 67 -4.97 5.09 20.49
N PRO A 68 -4.92 5.35 21.80
CA PRO A 68 -5.74 4.62 22.76
C PRO A 68 -7.24 4.71 22.44
N LEU A 69 -7.94 3.57 22.41
CA LEU A 69 -9.40 3.53 22.17
C LEU A 69 -10.21 4.18 23.30
N ARG A 70 -9.60 4.32 24.48
CA ARG A 70 -10.14 5.10 25.60
C ARG A 70 -9.05 6.03 26.11
N PRO A 71 -9.37 7.29 26.47
CA PRO A 71 -8.42 8.11 27.20
C PRO A 71 -8.01 7.35 28.47
N PRO A 72 -6.72 7.38 28.85
CA PRO A 72 -6.29 6.75 30.10
C PRO A 72 -7.15 7.33 31.22
N VAL A 73 -7.80 6.46 31.99
CA VAL A 73 -8.53 6.85 33.20
C VAL A 73 -7.48 7.30 34.22
N THR A 74 -7.04 8.56 34.13
CA THR A 74 -6.08 9.14 35.06
C THR A 74 -6.82 9.80 36.22
N SER A 75 -7.11 8.99 37.23
CA SER A 75 -7.12 9.44 38.62
C SER A 75 -6.08 8.67 39.45
N ALA A 76 -4.88 8.48 38.91
CA ALA A 76 -3.69 8.22 39.71
C ALA A 76 -2.45 8.78 38.99
N LYS A 77 -1.90 9.87 39.54
CA LYS A 77 -0.60 10.43 39.15
C LYS A 77 0.50 9.46 39.58
N THR A 78 0.83 8.45 38.78
CA THR A 78 2.08 7.71 39.00
C THR A 78 3.21 8.47 38.32
N LYS A 79 3.83 9.38 39.08
CA LYS A 79 5.10 10.01 38.73
C LYS A 79 6.17 8.92 38.79
N ILE A 80 6.50 8.30 37.66
CA ILE A 80 7.64 7.39 37.58
C ILE A 80 8.87 8.25 37.26
N THR A 81 9.63 8.61 38.30
CA THR A 81 10.97 9.18 38.13
C THR A 81 11.95 8.02 38.06
N LEU A 82 12.42 7.66 36.87
CA LEU A 82 13.46 6.63 36.69
C LEU A 82 14.83 7.30 36.75
N THR A 83 15.59 7.04 37.81
CA THR A 83 17.02 7.37 37.87
C THR A 83 17.84 6.20 37.34
N SER A 84 18.92 6.49 36.62
CA SER A 84 19.72 5.56 35.81
C SER A 84 20.41 4.39 36.54
N LYS A 85 20.12 4.13 37.82
CA LYS A 85 20.82 3.14 38.65
C LYS A 85 20.05 1.83 38.92
N GLU A 86 18.85 1.64 38.38
CA GLU A 86 17.97 0.51 38.74
C GLU A 86 17.53 -0.33 37.52
N LEU A 87 18.46 -0.61 36.60
CA LEU A 87 18.24 -1.61 35.53
C LEU A 87 18.54 -3.03 36.06
N THR A 88 17.52 -3.71 36.56
CA THR A 88 17.53 -5.16 36.79
C THR A 88 16.31 -5.81 36.13
N ALA A 89 16.43 -7.07 35.71
CA ALA A 89 15.51 -7.85 34.88
C ALA A 89 14.02 -7.85 35.30
N GLN A 90 13.68 -7.48 36.54
CA GLN A 90 12.27 -7.32 36.95
C GLN A 90 11.56 -6.14 36.26
N ASN A 91 12.29 -5.12 35.81
CA ASN A 91 11.72 -3.97 35.11
C ASN A 91 11.40 -4.23 33.64
N GLU A 92 12.03 -5.22 33.00
CA GLU A 92 11.70 -5.59 31.60
C GLU A 92 10.29 -6.16 31.49
N SER A 93 9.89 -7.03 32.43
CA SER A 93 8.54 -7.59 32.46
C SER A 93 7.47 -6.51 32.71
N LEU A 94 7.75 -5.51 33.56
CA LEU A 94 6.84 -4.39 33.83
C LEU A 94 6.78 -3.39 32.66
N LEU A 95 7.90 -3.16 31.98
CA LEU A 95 7.97 -2.34 30.77
C LEU A 95 7.27 -3.01 29.59
N MET A 96 7.51 -4.32 29.38
CA MET A 96 6.82 -5.14 28.37
C MET A 96 5.32 -5.23 28.67
N SER A 97 4.92 -5.51 29.91
CA SER A 97 3.49 -5.55 30.25
C SER A 97 2.84 -4.18 30.05
N ASN A 98 3.43 -3.06 30.49
CA ASN A 98 2.84 -1.74 30.22
C ASN A 98 2.88 -1.31 28.74
N THR A 99 3.84 -1.80 27.95
CA THR A 99 3.95 -1.48 26.51
C THR A 99 2.99 -2.33 25.69
N VAL A 100 2.98 -3.65 25.91
CA VAL A 100 2.03 -4.60 25.29
C VAL A 100 0.59 -4.29 25.73
N LEU A 101 0.40 -3.88 27.00
CA LEU A 101 -0.92 -3.47 27.50
C LEU A 101 -1.41 -2.14 26.87
N LYS A 102 -0.53 -1.32 26.29
CA LYS A 102 -0.98 -0.13 25.54
C LYS A 102 -1.45 -0.49 24.14
N PHE A 103 -0.77 -1.41 23.45
CA PHE A 103 -1.09 -1.73 22.07
C PHE A 103 -2.42 -2.50 21.91
N HIS A 104 -2.72 -3.47 22.79
CA HIS A 104 -3.94 -4.29 22.64
C HIS A 104 -5.27 -3.53 22.76
N ASN A 105 -5.25 -2.30 23.30
CA ASN A 105 -6.43 -1.45 23.44
C ASN A 105 -6.26 -0.10 22.73
N SER A 106 -5.46 -0.09 21.66
CA SER A 106 -5.25 1.08 20.81
C SER A 106 -5.67 0.81 19.38
N ARG A 107 -6.24 1.82 18.72
CA ARG A 107 -6.54 1.83 17.30
C ARG A 107 -5.27 2.19 16.55
N ILE A 108 -4.89 1.39 15.55
CA ILE A 108 -3.85 1.78 14.60
C ILE A 108 -4.40 2.94 13.77
N THR A 109 -3.68 4.06 13.74
CA THR A 109 -4.06 5.25 12.96
C THR A 109 -3.16 5.48 11.77
N GLN A 110 -1.93 4.97 11.80
CA GLN A 110 -1.00 5.09 10.67
C GLN A 110 -0.03 3.91 10.63
N LEU A 111 0.20 3.39 9.43
CA LEU A 111 1.33 2.54 9.10
C LEU A 111 2.28 3.37 8.24
N ARG A 112 3.54 3.52 8.66
CA ARG A 112 4.57 4.23 7.90
C ARG A 112 5.69 3.29 7.54
N MET A 113 6.01 3.22 6.25
CA MET A 113 7.14 2.46 5.73
C MET A 113 8.14 3.46 5.14
N VAL A 114 9.35 3.48 5.68
CA VAL A 114 10.37 4.49 5.34
C VAL A 114 11.63 3.80 4.90
N ASN A 115 12.15 4.17 3.73
CA ASN A 115 13.47 3.75 3.28
C ASN A 115 14.32 4.97 2.91
N ASN A 116 15.63 4.76 2.79
CA ASN A 116 16.59 5.80 2.40
C ASN A 116 17.14 5.57 0.98
N GLY A 117 16.35 4.94 0.11
CA GLY A 117 16.70 4.70 -1.28
C GLY A 117 16.69 5.96 -2.15
N ILE A 118 16.83 5.74 -3.45
CA ILE A 118 16.80 6.78 -4.47
C ILE A 118 15.43 7.47 -4.46
N VAL A 119 15.45 8.81 -4.50
CA VAL A 119 14.24 9.64 -4.63
C VAL A 119 13.58 9.39 -5.98
N PHE A 120 12.26 9.31 -6.00
CA PHE A 120 11.48 9.06 -7.21
C PHE A 120 11.71 10.16 -8.25
N ASP A 121 11.92 9.73 -9.49
CA ASP A 121 11.88 10.61 -10.65
C ASP A 121 10.49 10.62 -11.31
N GLU A 122 10.33 11.38 -12.40
CA GLU A 122 9.08 11.45 -13.15
C GLU A 122 8.60 10.10 -13.71
N THR A 123 9.54 9.20 -14.01
CA THR A 123 9.24 7.86 -14.50
C THR A 123 8.67 7.01 -13.37
N ASP A 124 9.27 7.07 -12.18
CA ASP A 124 8.80 6.35 -11.00
C ASP A 124 7.39 6.82 -10.59
N TRP A 125 7.14 8.13 -10.59
CA TRP A 125 5.82 8.69 -10.29
C TRP A 125 4.74 8.24 -11.28
N LYS A 126 5.06 8.23 -12.58
CA LYS A 126 4.12 7.72 -13.60
C LYS A 126 3.85 6.24 -13.41
N ARG A 127 4.89 5.46 -13.12
CA ARG A 127 4.77 4.01 -12.94
C ARG A 127 3.94 3.66 -11.71
N VAL A 128 4.13 4.33 -10.58
CA VAL A 128 3.34 4.01 -9.36
C VAL A 128 1.87 4.43 -9.49
N ALA A 129 1.56 5.41 -10.35
CA ALA A 129 0.19 5.80 -10.67
C ALA A 129 -0.52 4.82 -11.64
N SER A 130 0.24 4.03 -12.39
CA SER A 130 -0.29 3.07 -13.37
C SER A 130 -0.40 1.66 -12.80
N ILE A 131 -1.61 1.10 -12.76
CA ILE A 131 -1.81 -0.29 -12.35
C ILE A 131 -1.35 -1.23 -13.48
N ALA A 132 -0.48 -2.19 -13.15
CA ALA A 132 -0.05 -3.25 -14.05
C ALA A 132 0.75 -2.78 -15.28
N GLU A 133 1.34 -1.59 -15.22
CA GLU A 133 2.42 -1.16 -16.12
C GLU A 133 3.76 -1.59 -15.51
N GLY A 134 4.17 -2.81 -15.86
CA GLY A 134 5.36 -3.46 -15.34
C GLY A 134 6.69 -2.75 -15.63
N ASN A 135 7.74 -3.09 -14.88
CA ASN A 135 9.09 -2.66 -15.21
C ASN A 135 9.64 -3.50 -16.36
N THR A 136 10.19 -2.86 -17.39
CA THR A 136 10.94 -3.57 -18.44
C THR A 136 12.39 -3.83 -18.05
N ASN A 137 12.85 -3.31 -16.91
CA ASN A 137 14.22 -3.53 -16.44
C ASN A 137 14.38 -4.93 -15.84
N VAL A 138 15.22 -5.74 -16.50
CA VAL A 138 15.53 -7.12 -16.12
C VAL A 138 16.25 -7.22 -14.77
N GLU A 139 16.92 -6.15 -14.33
CA GLU A 139 17.62 -6.10 -13.04
C GLU A 139 16.70 -5.83 -11.84
N SER A 140 15.45 -5.41 -12.08
CA SER A 140 14.47 -5.16 -11.02
C SER A 140 13.63 -6.40 -10.74
N VAL A 141 13.36 -6.65 -9.45
CA VAL A 141 12.52 -7.80 -9.05
C VAL A 141 11.05 -7.52 -9.37
N GLY A 142 10.61 -6.26 -9.25
CA GLY A 142 9.24 -5.81 -9.51
C GLY A 142 8.85 -5.68 -10.99
N GLN A 143 8.75 -6.80 -11.73
CA GLN A 143 8.46 -6.78 -13.17
C GLN A 143 7.01 -6.44 -13.54
N PHE A 144 6.05 -6.64 -12.63
CA PHE A 144 4.62 -6.57 -12.97
C PHE A 144 3.94 -5.23 -12.67
N GLY A 145 4.59 -4.32 -11.93
CA GLY A 145 4.03 -2.98 -11.64
C GLY A 145 2.78 -3.02 -10.75
N VAL A 146 2.68 -4.05 -9.90
CA VAL A 146 1.51 -4.31 -9.05
C VAL A 146 1.84 -4.34 -7.55
N GLY A 147 3.11 -4.48 -7.19
CA GLY A 147 3.53 -4.67 -5.79
C GLY A 147 3.11 -3.54 -4.86
N PHE A 148 3.17 -2.28 -5.33
CA PHE A 148 2.68 -1.14 -4.55
C PHE A 148 1.19 -1.26 -4.21
N PHE A 149 0.34 -1.73 -5.13
CA PHE A 149 -1.10 -1.82 -4.92
C PHE A 149 -1.50 -2.84 -3.84
N THR A 150 -0.55 -3.64 -3.34
CA THR A 150 -0.79 -4.48 -2.17
C THR A 150 -1.11 -3.67 -0.91
N VAL A 151 -0.69 -2.39 -0.82
CA VAL A 151 -1.01 -1.53 0.34
C VAL A 151 -2.51 -1.32 0.56
N PHE A 152 -3.32 -1.48 -0.50
CA PHE A 152 -4.78 -1.38 -0.41
C PHE A 152 -5.43 -2.52 0.40
N SER A 153 -4.68 -3.57 0.77
CA SER A 153 -5.16 -4.56 1.74
C SER A 153 -5.18 -4.03 3.18
N TYR A 154 -4.49 -2.93 3.47
CA TYR A 154 -4.39 -2.33 4.81
C TYR A 154 -4.94 -0.91 4.91
N CYS A 155 -5.02 -0.15 3.81
CA CYS A 155 -5.45 1.24 3.80
C CYS A 155 -6.18 1.60 2.51
N ASP A 156 -7.29 2.34 2.60
CA ASP A 156 -8.02 2.84 1.43
C ASP A 156 -7.41 4.10 0.80
N GLU A 157 -6.64 4.87 1.57
CA GLU A 157 -6.10 6.19 1.18
C GLU A 157 -4.57 6.26 1.39
N PRO A 158 -3.77 5.47 0.64
CA PRO A 158 -2.32 5.51 0.78
C PRO A 158 -1.74 6.84 0.25
N ILE A 159 -0.65 7.28 0.88
CA ILE A 159 0.14 8.44 0.47
C ILE A 159 1.60 8.03 0.34
N ILE A 160 2.24 8.42 -0.76
CA ILE A 160 3.68 8.28 -0.98
C ILE A 160 4.33 9.65 -0.79
N THR A 161 5.49 9.69 -0.16
CA THR A 161 6.35 10.88 -0.09
C THR A 161 7.74 10.52 -0.58
N SER A 162 8.30 11.29 -1.51
CA SER A 162 9.67 11.09 -2.01
C SER A 162 10.31 12.44 -2.36
N GLY A 163 11.45 12.74 -1.75
CA GLY A 163 12.08 14.06 -1.86
C GLY A 163 11.16 15.16 -1.32
N ASN A 164 10.85 16.16 -2.17
CA ASN A 164 9.97 17.29 -1.83
C ASN A 164 8.54 17.10 -2.34
N GLU A 165 8.20 15.91 -2.82
CA GLU A 165 6.93 15.64 -3.49
C GLU A 165 6.17 14.53 -2.78
N TYR A 166 4.86 14.50 -3.01
CA TYR A 166 3.97 13.50 -2.46
C TYR A 166 2.92 13.10 -3.49
N MET A 167 2.37 11.90 -3.36
CA MET A 167 1.24 11.44 -4.16
C MET A 167 0.20 10.79 -3.26
N ALA A 168 -1.03 11.30 -3.29
CA ALA A 168 -2.17 10.73 -2.59
C ALA A 168 -3.07 9.95 -3.55
N PHE A 169 -3.56 8.79 -3.11
CA PHE A 169 -4.51 7.97 -3.85
C PHE A 169 -5.90 8.10 -3.23
N VAL A 170 -6.90 8.41 -4.05
CA VAL A 170 -8.27 8.69 -3.61
C VAL A 170 -9.27 7.95 -4.49
N TRP A 171 -10.18 7.20 -3.85
CA TRP A 171 -11.30 6.55 -4.53
C TRP A 171 -12.39 7.56 -4.93
N ARG A 172 -12.92 7.40 -6.13
CA ARG A 172 -14.04 8.13 -6.71
C ARG A 172 -15.15 7.14 -7.05
N ASP A 173 -16.32 7.39 -6.46
CA ASP A 173 -17.53 6.56 -6.57
C ASP A 173 -17.28 5.07 -6.28
N ASP A 174 -16.28 4.76 -5.45
CA ASP A 174 -15.84 3.40 -5.10
C ASP A 174 -15.43 2.50 -6.30
N ILE A 175 -15.21 3.12 -7.46
CA ILE A 175 -14.98 2.42 -8.73
C ILE A 175 -13.66 2.84 -9.37
N SER A 176 -13.30 4.13 -9.27
CA SER A 176 -12.12 4.68 -9.91
C SER A 176 -11.14 5.27 -8.90
N LEU A 177 -9.86 4.99 -9.09
CA LEU A 177 -8.76 5.45 -8.25
C LEU A 177 -8.09 6.64 -8.95
N THR A 178 -8.03 7.77 -8.26
CA THR A 178 -7.41 9.00 -8.75
C THR A 178 -6.18 9.33 -7.92
N THR A 179 -5.10 9.75 -8.57
CA THR A 179 -3.89 10.24 -7.90
C THR A 179 -3.83 11.76 -7.89
N TYR A 180 -3.33 12.33 -6.80
CA TYR A 180 -3.02 13.75 -6.64
C TYR A 180 -1.56 13.90 -6.23
N ARG A 181 -0.77 14.58 -7.04
CA ARG A 181 0.64 14.90 -6.78
C ARG A 181 0.82 16.41 -6.77
#